data_AF-A0A4E0QY59-F1
#
_entry.id   AF-A0A4E0QY59-F1
#
_cell.length_a   1.000
_cell.length_b   1.000
_cell.length_c   1.000
_cell.angle_alpha   90.00
_cell.angle_beta   90.00
_cell.angle_gamma   90.00
#
_symmetry.space_group_name_H-M   'P 1'
#
loop_
_entity.id
_entity.type
_entity.pdbx_description
1 polymer ?
#
loop_
_entity_poly.entity_id
_entity_poly.type
_entity_poly.pdbx_seq_one_letter_code
_entity_poly.pdbx_strand_id
1 'polypeptide(L)'
;MEKKIRLADAMNTYNSALLVLQTHGYKVWLEPSEDDSELGTWWASKDEADFAAFDPLRLLGLIAMWEQRGNQWQRKANEENLYDKLLTQALGDE
;
A
#
# COMPACT_ATOMS: atom_id res chain seq x y z
N MET A 1 22.10 18.85 -14.49
CA MET A 1 20.74 18.35 -14.72
C MET A 1 20.45 17.30 -13.67
N GLU A 2 19.39 17.48 -12.89
CA GLU A 2 18.96 16.44 -11.94
C GLU A 2 18.51 15.21 -12.72
N LYS A 3 18.97 14.05 -12.28
CA LYS A 3 18.65 12.78 -12.92
C LYS A 3 17.20 12.43 -12.57
N LYS A 4 16.36 12.19 -13.58
CA LYS A 4 14.98 11.73 -13.36
C LYS A 4 15.00 10.44 -12.54
N ILE A 5 14.39 10.49 -11.36
CA ILE A 5 14.24 9.32 -10.50
C ILE A 5 13.12 8.43 -11.03
N ARG A 6 13.33 7.10 -10.96
CA ARG A 6 12.33 6.09 -11.31
C ARG A 6 12.33 5.03 -10.21
N LEU A 7 11.19 4.87 -9.56
CA LEU A 7 10.87 3.74 -8.70
C LEU A 7 9.84 2.88 -9.42
N ALA A 8 9.89 1.57 -9.20
CA ALA A 8 8.91 0.61 -9.68
C ALA A 8 8.61 -0.38 -8.56
N ASP A 9 7.46 -1.04 -8.63
CA ASP A 9 7.16 -2.16 -7.75
C ASP A 9 8.14 -3.30 -8.02
N ALA A 10 9.04 -3.50 -7.07
CA ALA A 10 10.07 -4.52 -7.09
C ALA A 10 10.59 -4.74 -5.67
N MET A 11 11.07 -5.94 -5.38
CA MET A 11 11.50 -6.34 -4.03
C MET A 11 12.62 -5.47 -3.44
N ASN A 12 13.41 -4.78 -4.28
CA ASN A 12 14.45 -3.86 -3.80
C ASN A 12 13.89 -2.58 -3.12
N THR A 13 12.58 -2.34 -3.22
CA THR A 13 11.90 -1.23 -2.54
C THR A 13 11.33 -1.60 -1.17
N TYR A 14 11.18 -2.90 -0.89
CA TYR A 14 10.43 -3.38 0.28
C TYR A 14 11.06 -2.96 1.60
N ASN A 15 12.38 -3.10 1.74
CA ASN A 15 13.08 -2.66 2.93
C ASN A 15 12.94 -1.14 3.15
N SER A 16 13.03 -0.35 2.08
CA SER A 16 12.83 1.10 2.16
C SER A 16 11.41 1.45 2.61
N ALA A 17 10.39 0.72 2.15
CA ALA A 17 9.01 0.91 2.59
C ALA A 17 8.85 0.65 4.10
N LEU A 18 9.43 -0.45 4.62
CA LEU A 18 9.41 -0.76 6.05
C LEU A 18 10.13 0.29 6.90
N LEU A 19 11.27 0.81 6.44
CA LEU A 19 12.01 1.88 7.13
C LEU A 19 11.21 3.18 7.20
N VAL A 20 10.46 3.52 6.14
CA VAL A 20 9.55 4.68 6.16
C VAL A 20 8.47 4.48 7.21
N LEU A 21 7.80 3.32 7.23
CA LEU A 21 6.77 3.01 8.22
C LEU A 21 7.30 3.11 9.66
N GLN A 22 8.47 2.54 9.94
CA GLN A 22 9.12 2.67 11.25
C GLN A 22 9.42 4.12 11.62
N THR A 23 9.94 4.91 10.67
CA THR A 23 10.23 6.34 10.88
C THR A 23 8.96 7.14 11.17
N HIS A 24 7.82 6.72 10.61
CA HIS A 24 6.50 7.32 10.86
C HIS A 24 5.85 6.82 12.18
N GLY A 25 6.55 5.98 12.95
CA GLY A 25 6.10 5.50 14.26
C GLY A 25 5.20 4.26 14.21
N TYR A 26 5.13 3.56 13.09
CA TYR A 26 4.41 2.30 13.00
C TYR A 26 5.25 1.15 13.56
N LYS A 27 4.62 0.29 14.38
CA LYS A 27 5.16 -1.03 14.69
C LYS A 27 4.88 -1.93 13.50
N VAL A 28 5.92 -2.51 12.90
CA VAL A 28 5.80 -3.41 11.74
C VAL A 28 6.21 -4.85 12.09
N TRP A 29 5.49 -5.84 11.59
CA TRP A 29 5.84 -7.26 11.76
C TRP A 29 5.31 -8.11 10.59
N LEU A 30 5.79 -9.35 10.50
CA LEU A 30 5.30 -10.35 9.56
C LEU A 30 4.62 -11.45 10.37
N GLU A 31 3.38 -11.77 10.02
CA GLU A 31 2.70 -12.97 10.51
C GLU A 31 2.88 -14.09 9.49
N PRO A 32 3.59 -15.18 9.84
CA PRO A 32 3.83 -16.29 8.91
C PRO A 32 2.52 -16.90 8.42
N SER A 33 2.50 -17.34 7.16
CA SER A 33 1.41 -18.17 6.65
C SER A 33 1.48 -19.57 7.28
N GLU A 34 0.33 -20.23 7.42
CA GLU A 34 0.28 -21.67 7.68
C GLU A 34 0.64 -22.49 6.43
N ASP A 35 0.60 -21.86 5.26
CA ASP A 35 0.99 -22.43 3.96
C ASP A 35 2.45 -22.08 3.64
N ASP A 36 3.32 -23.08 3.56
CA ASP A 36 4.75 -22.94 3.24
C ASP A 36 5.02 -22.31 1.86
N SER A 37 4.01 -22.22 0.97
CA SER A 37 4.13 -21.57 -0.33
C SER A 37 4.04 -20.04 -0.27
N GLU A 38 3.65 -19.48 0.88
CA GLU A 38 3.54 -18.03 1.11
C GLU A 38 4.39 -17.60 2.31
N LEU A 39 5.03 -16.43 2.22
CA LEU A 39 5.80 -15.90 3.35
C LEU A 39 4.92 -15.53 4.56
N GLY A 40 3.69 -15.09 4.29
CA GLY A 40 2.77 -14.55 5.30
C GLY A 40 2.28 -13.14 4.99
N THR A 41 1.66 -12.52 5.99
CA THR A 41 1.02 -11.20 5.89
C THR A 41 1.84 -10.16 6.63
N TRP A 42 2.15 -9.06 5.94
CA TRP A 42 2.84 -7.92 6.54
C TRP A 42 1.85 -7.04 7.27
N TRP A 43 2.18 -6.71 8.52
CA TRP A 43 1.35 -5.90 9.40
C TRP A 43 2.05 -4.63 9.83
N ALA A 44 1.25 -3.60 10.04
CA ALA A 44 1.68 -2.35 10.66
C ALA A 44 0.57 -1.81 11.59
N SER A 45 0.97 -1.31 12.75
CA SER A 45 0.06 -0.78 13.76
C SER A 45 0.55 0.55 14.31
N LYS A 46 -0.38 1.48 14.51
CA LYS A 46 -0.16 2.76 15.20
C LYS A 46 -1.46 3.25 15.80
N ASP A 47 -1.42 3.61 17.08
CA ASP A 47 -2.59 4.03 17.86
C ASP A 47 -3.72 2.97 17.85
N GLU A 48 -4.87 3.27 17.26
CA GLU A 48 -6.04 2.37 17.16
C GLU A 48 -6.23 1.78 15.76
N ALA A 49 -5.21 1.85 14.89
CA ALA A 49 -5.31 1.40 13.51
C ALA A 49 -4.27 0.31 13.19
N ASP A 50 -4.78 -0.80 12.65
CA ASP A 50 -4.00 -1.92 12.13
C ASP A 50 -4.16 -2.03 10.61
N PHE A 51 -3.07 -2.33 9.93
CA PHE A 51 -3.01 -2.48 8.47
C PHE A 51 -2.32 -3.80 8.13
N ALA A 52 -2.84 -4.47 7.11
CA ALA A 52 -2.33 -5.75 6.63
C ALA A 52 -2.21 -5.75 5.10
N ALA A 53 -1.12 -6.29 4.57
CA ALA A 53 -0.93 -6.46 3.14
C ALA A 53 0.03 -7.62 2.80
N PHE A 54 -0.01 -8.07 1.54
CA PHE A 54 0.84 -9.16 1.04
C PHE A 54 2.30 -8.74 0.76
N ASP A 55 2.58 -7.44 0.73
CA ASP A 55 3.94 -6.92 0.60
C ASP A 55 4.09 -5.54 1.27
N PRO A 56 5.33 -5.12 1.59
CA PRO A 56 5.58 -3.86 2.26
C PRO A 56 5.19 -2.59 1.47
N LEU A 57 5.19 -2.63 0.14
CA LEU A 57 4.79 -1.46 -0.66
C LEU A 57 3.28 -1.26 -0.59
N ARG A 58 2.48 -2.33 -0.73
CA ARG A 58 1.03 -2.27 -0.54
C ARG A 58 0.68 -1.82 0.86
N LEU A 59 1.40 -2.30 1.88
CA LEU A 59 1.21 -1.88 3.27
C LEU A 59 1.42 -0.36 3.44
N LEU A 60 2.54 0.16 2.90
CA LEU A 60 2.81 1.60 2.87
C LEU A 60 1.73 2.37 2.11
N GLY A 61 1.23 1.83 0.99
CA GLY A 61 0.15 2.44 0.21
C GLY A 61 -1.17 2.54 0.98
N LEU A 62 -1.57 1.49 1.69
CA LEU A 62 -2.78 1.48 2.53
C LEU A 62 -2.68 2.52 3.65
N ILE A 63 -1.53 2.59 4.30
CA ILE A 63 -1.27 3.56 5.38
C ILE A 63 -1.31 4.98 4.83
N ALA A 64 -0.61 5.27 3.74
CA ALA A 64 -0.62 6.60 3.13
C ALA A 64 -2.03 7.03 2.70
N MET A 65 -2.83 6.09 2.18
CA MET A 65 -4.23 6.33 1.84
C MET A 65 -5.06 6.66 3.10
N TRP A 66 -4.89 5.90 4.19
CA TRP A 66 -5.60 6.13 5.44
C TRP A 66 -5.16 7.42 6.13
N GLU A 67 -3.86 7.76 6.14
CA GLU A 67 -3.37 9.04 6.66
C GLU A 67 -4.01 10.23 5.94
N GLN A 68 -4.28 10.10 4.63
CA GLN A 68 -4.91 11.14 3.82
C GLN A 68 -6.45 11.20 3.95
N ARG A 69 -7.12 10.05 4.08
CA ARG A 69 -8.60 9.95 4.02
C ARG A 69 -9.27 9.64 5.37
N GLY A 70 -8.49 9.22 6.37
CA GLY A 70 -8.94 8.78 7.68
C GLY A 70 -9.85 7.55 7.62
N ASN A 71 -10.68 7.40 8.65
CA ASN A 71 -11.57 6.25 8.82
C ASN A 71 -12.65 6.12 7.72
N GLN A 72 -12.94 7.22 7.01
CA GLN A 72 -13.85 7.23 5.86
C GLN A 72 -13.07 7.11 4.53
N TRP A 73 -12.14 6.16 4.48
CA TRP A 73 -11.23 5.97 3.35
C TRP A 73 -11.94 5.53 2.06
N GLN A 74 -13.15 4.99 2.16
CA GLN A 74 -13.91 4.50 1.01
C GLN A 74 -14.22 5.63 0.02
N ARG A 75 -14.38 5.27 -1.27
CA ARG A 75 -14.84 6.20 -2.30
C ARG A 75 -16.27 6.63 -1.99
N LYS A 76 -16.55 7.93 -2.06
CA LYS A 76 -17.90 8.49 -1.92
C LYS A 76 -18.64 8.45 -3.25
N ALA A 77 -19.97 8.43 -3.23
CA ALA A 77 -20.79 8.34 -4.43
C ALA A 77 -20.62 9.56 -5.38
N ASN A 78 -20.19 10.70 -4.85
CA ASN A 78 -19.94 11.93 -5.62
C ASN A 78 -18.49 12.07 -6.10
N GLU A 79 -17.62 11.08 -5.85
CA GLU A 79 -16.24 11.05 -6.33
C GLU A 79 -16.14 10.27 -7.64
N GLU A 80 -15.22 10.67 -8.52
CA GLU A 80 -14.95 9.99 -9.79
C GLU A 80 -14.50 8.53 -9.56
N ASN A 81 -15.00 7.60 -10.39
CA ASN A 81 -14.44 6.25 -10.45
C ASN A 81 -13.18 6.24 -11.33
N LEU A 82 -12.08 6.79 -10.81
CA LEU A 82 -10.84 6.93 -11.56
C LEU A 82 -10.26 5.58 -12.00
N TYR A 83 -10.45 4.53 -11.20
CA TYR A 83 -10.01 3.18 -11.54
C TYR A 83 -10.64 2.68 -12.85
N ASP A 84 -11.97 2.74 -12.94
CA ASP A 84 -12.74 2.32 -14.12
C ASP A 84 -12.39 3.14 -15.36
N LYS A 85 -12.31 4.47 -15.20
CA LYS A 85 -11.88 5.38 -16.28
C LYS A 85 -10.50 5.02 -16.83
N LEU A 86 -9.53 4.72 -15.97
CA LEU A 86 -8.18 4.35 -16.40
C LEU A 86 -8.15 2.98 -17.07
N LEU A 87 -8.97 2.03 -16.61
CA LEU A 87 -9.12 0.73 -17.27
C LEU A 87 -9.73 0.88 -18.67
N THR A 88 -10.85 1.59 -18.81
CA THR A 88 -11.46 1.88 -20.12
C THR A 88 -10.46 2.56 -21.06
N GLN A 89 -9.69 3.53 -20.58
CA GLN A 89 -8.68 4.21 -21.40
C GLN A 89 -7.57 3.28 -21.88
N ALA A 90 -7.18 2.30 -21.06
CA ALA A 90 -6.07 1.39 -21.37
C ALA A 90 -6.50 0.20 -22.22
N LEU A 91 -7.71 -0.33 -22.00
CA LEU A 91 -8.17 -1.61 -22.53
C LEU A 91 -9.37 -1.49 -23.50
N GLY A 92 -10.03 -0.33 -23.56
CA GLY A 92 -11.32 -0.15 -24.24
C GLY A 92 -12.50 -0.56 -23.35
N ASP A 93 -13.72 -0.30 -23.84
CA ASP A 93 -14.95 -0.85 -23.26
C ASP A 93 -15.22 -2.23 -23.88
N GLU A 94 -15.60 -3.23 -23.08
CA GLU A 94 -16.08 -4.55 -23.57
C GLU A 94 -17.43 -4.43 -24.32
#